data_AF-A0A7Y3AC08-F1
#
_entry.id   AF-A0A7Y3AC08-F1
#
_cell.length_a   1.000
_cell.length_b   1.000
_cell.length_c   1.000
_cell.angle_alpha   90.00
_cell.angle_beta   90.00
_cell.angle_gamma   90.00
#
_symmetry.space_group_name_H-M   'P 1'
#
loop_
_entity.id
_entity.type
_entity.pdbx_description
1 polymer ?
#
loop_
_entity_poly.entity_id
_entity_poly.type
_entity_poly.pdbx_seq_one_letter_code
_entity_poly.pdbx_strand_id
1 'polypeptide(L)'
;MKQPKKNSSARQEHRIRFSDDLIWGIHPVLQALQSGPTRITEVVLQKSKRGPVWDEIIDSARRADIKCLFVESIKMSGNDGAQIKHQGVVARGAAVGLVSLDEMLSKF
;
A
#
# COMPACT_ATOMS: atom_id res chain seq x y z
N MET A 1 -1.48 -19.66 -35.10
CA MET A 1 -1.15 -20.11 -33.74
C MET A 1 -1.36 -18.97 -32.76
N LYS A 2 -2.34 -19.07 -31.85
CA LYS A 2 -2.59 -18.06 -30.81
C LYS A 2 -1.66 -18.36 -29.62
N GLN A 3 -0.79 -17.42 -29.27
CA GLN A 3 0.14 -17.54 -28.14
C GLN A 3 -0.62 -17.78 -26.83
N PRO A 4 -0.13 -18.65 -25.92
CA PRO A 4 -0.77 -18.88 -24.64
C PRO A 4 -0.58 -17.66 -23.73
N LYS A 5 -1.69 -17.12 -23.20
CA LYS A 5 -1.71 -15.98 -22.27
C LYS A 5 -0.93 -16.36 -21.00
N LYS A 6 0.17 -15.64 -20.77
CA LYS A 6 1.07 -15.77 -19.62
C LYS A 6 0.29 -15.62 -18.30
N ASN A 7 0.45 -16.61 -17.41
CA ASN A 7 -0.20 -16.74 -16.10
C ASN A 7 -0.38 -15.41 -15.35
N SER A 8 -1.63 -14.94 -15.27
CA SER A 8 -2.06 -13.73 -14.55
C SER A 8 -2.31 -13.95 -13.05
N SER A 9 -2.20 -15.19 -12.56
CA SER A 9 -2.54 -15.57 -11.18
C SER A 9 -1.59 -15.00 -10.13
N ALA A 10 -0.32 -14.74 -10.47
CA ALA A 10 0.66 -14.17 -9.55
C ALA A 10 0.40 -12.69 -9.20
N ARG A 11 -0.46 -12.00 -9.96
CA ARG A 11 -0.83 -10.60 -9.72
C ARG A 11 -2.13 -10.45 -8.93
N GLN A 12 -2.80 -11.56 -8.62
CA GLN A 12 -4.12 -11.56 -8.02
C GLN A 12 -4.05 -11.60 -6.48
N GLU A 13 -3.27 -12.50 -5.91
CA GLU A 13 -3.05 -12.59 -4.46
C GLU A 13 -1.70 -11.96 -4.10
N HIS A 14 -1.72 -10.93 -3.25
CA HIS A 14 -0.51 -10.31 -2.74
C HIS A 14 -0.27 -10.74 -1.29
N ARG A 15 0.83 -11.46 -1.07
CA ARG A 15 1.26 -11.90 0.25
C ARG A 15 2.16 -10.84 0.86
N ILE A 16 1.72 -10.25 1.95
CA ILE A 16 2.47 -9.27 2.72
C ILE A 16 2.95 -9.96 3.99
N ARG A 17 4.26 -10.02 4.19
CA ARG A 17 4.81 -10.48 5.48
C ARG A 17 4.51 -9.42 6.54
N PHE A 18 3.93 -9.83 7.65
CA PHE A 18 3.71 -8.98 8.80
C PHE A 18 5.03 -8.42 9.33
N SER A 19 5.04 -7.12 9.61
CA SER A 19 6.18 -6.36 10.12
C SER A 19 5.70 -5.06 10.77
N ASP A 20 6.51 -4.51 11.66
CA ASP A 20 6.15 -3.35 12.51
C ASP A 20 6.02 -2.04 11.72
N ASP A 21 6.52 -2.00 10.48
CA ASP A 21 6.39 -0.87 9.55
C ASP A 21 5.05 -0.85 8.81
N LEU A 22 4.18 -1.85 9.00
CA LEU A 22 2.89 -1.90 8.31
C LEU A 22 1.80 -1.13 9.05
N ILE A 23 0.98 -0.43 8.27
CA ILE A 23 -0.26 0.22 8.71
C ILE A 23 -1.40 -0.44 7.93
N TRP A 24 -2.47 -0.84 8.59
CA TRP A 24 -3.58 -1.55 7.94
C TRP A 24 -4.95 -1.05 8.39
N GLY A 25 -5.94 -1.23 7.51
CA GLY A 25 -7.30 -0.73 7.71
C GLY A 25 -7.52 0.65 7.10
N ILE A 26 -8.78 0.95 6.78
CA ILE A 26 -9.18 2.13 5.99
C ILE A 26 -8.78 3.43 6.71
N HIS A 27 -9.22 3.62 7.94
CA HIS A 27 -8.97 4.87 8.68
C HIS A 27 -7.50 5.06 9.08
N PRO A 28 -6.78 4.04 9.60
CA PRO A 28 -5.35 4.20 9.92
C PRO A 28 -4.51 4.56 8.69
N VAL A 29 -4.78 3.93 7.55
CA VAL A 29 -4.05 4.23 6.30
C VAL A 29 -4.39 5.64 5.80
N LEU A 30 -5.67 6.03 5.82
CA LEU A 30 -6.08 7.38 5.42
C LEU A 30 -5.42 8.44 6.32
N GLN A 31 -5.45 8.25 7.64
CA GLN A 31 -4.83 9.17 8.59
C GLN A 31 -3.33 9.29 8.36
N ALA A 32 -2.64 8.18 8.07
CA ALA A 32 -1.21 8.19 7.78
C ALA A 32 -0.89 8.97 6.49
N LEU A 33 -1.69 8.80 5.45
CA LEU A 33 -1.57 9.55 4.20
C LEU A 33 -1.83 11.05 4.37
N GLN A 34 -2.77 11.44 5.25
CA GLN A 34 -3.10 12.83 5.51
C GLN A 34 -2.08 13.52 6.44
N SER A 35 -1.60 12.82 7.46
CA SER A 35 -0.77 13.41 8.53
C SER A 35 0.73 13.43 8.20
N GLY A 36 1.21 12.47 7.42
CA GLY A 36 2.62 12.30 7.15
C GLY A 36 2.91 11.43 5.92
N PRO A 37 2.49 11.87 4.71
CA PRO A 37 2.59 11.06 3.49
C PRO A 37 4.03 10.66 3.14
N THR A 38 5.03 11.50 3.46
CA THR A 38 6.45 11.20 3.21
C THR A 38 6.96 9.98 3.97
N ARG A 39 6.26 9.53 5.02
CA ARG A 39 6.61 8.31 5.76
C ARG A 39 6.02 7.06 5.14
N ILE A 40 5.33 7.14 4.00
CA ILE A 40 4.72 5.98 3.33
C ILE A 40 5.48 5.69 2.04
N THR A 41 5.87 4.43 1.87
CA THR A 41 6.60 3.95 0.68
C THR A 41 5.66 3.42 -0.40
N GLU A 42 4.62 2.68 0.00
CA GLU A 42 3.63 2.10 -0.90
C GLU A 42 2.30 1.84 -0.18
N VAL A 43 1.21 1.82 -0.96
CA VAL A 43 -0.13 1.47 -0.51
C VAL A 43 -0.67 0.32 -1.35
N VAL A 44 -1.03 -0.80 -0.71
CA VAL A 44 -1.65 -1.97 -1.31
C VAL A 44 -3.16 -1.92 -1.11
N LEU A 45 -3.90 -2.02 -2.21
CA LEU A 45 -5.33 -1.75 -2.29
C LEU A 45 -6.05 -2.93 -2.96
N GLN A 46 -7.08 -3.47 -2.29
CA GLN A 46 -7.90 -4.53 -2.85
C GLN A 46 -8.91 -3.97 -3.87
N LYS A 47 -8.87 -4.47 -5.11
CA LYS A 47 -9.70 -3.97 -6.23
C LYS A 47 -11.21 -4.11 -6.05
N SER A 48 -11.66 -5.05 -5.22
CA SER A 48 -13.09 -5.29 -4.97
C SER A 48 -13.75 -4.19 -4.13
N LYS A 49 -12.95 -3.34 -3.47
CA LYS A 49 -13.43 -2.24 -2.63
C LYS A 49 -13.65 -0.97 -3.46
N ARG A 50 -14.67 -0.21 -3.08
CA ARG A 50 -15.12 1.05 -3.68
C ARG A 50 -15.78 1.92 -2.61
N GLY A 51 -15.85 3.22 -2.85
CA GLY A 51 -16.59 4.18 -2.04
C GLY A 51 -15.81 5.47 -1.77
N PRO A 52 -16.44 6.50 -1.20
CA PRO A 52 -15.85 7.82 -1.06
C PRO A 52 -14.50 7.82 -0.32
N VAL A 53 -14.43 7.09 0.80
CA VAL A 53 -13.20 6.96 1.61
C VAL A 53 -12.11 6.20 0.86
N TRP A 54 -12.49 5.26 -0.02
CA TRP A 54 -11.54 4.52 -0.84
C TRP A 54 -10.92 5.40 -1.91
N ASP A 55 -11.75 6.21 -2.56
CA ASP A 55 -11.31 7.19 -3.55
C ASP A 55 -10.42 8.25 -2.89
N GLU A 56 -10.74 8.68 -1.67
CA GLU A 56 -9.91 9.59 -0.89
C GLU A 56 -8.51 9.03 -0.57
N ILE A 57 -8.41 7.74 -0.24
CA ILE A 57 -7.11 7.07 -0.04
C ILE A 57 -6.30 7.08 -1.33
N ILE A 58 -6.93 6.74 -2.46
CA ILE A 58 -6.27 6.71 -3.78
C ILE A 58 -5.79 8.11 -4.16
N ASP A 59 -6.63 9.11 -4.00
CA ASP A 59 -6.32 10.50 -4.36
C ASP A 59 -5.23 11.07 -3.45
N SER A 60 -5.27 10.76 -2.15
CA SER A 60 -4.23 11.19 -1.20
C SER A 60 -2.87 10.55 -1.53
N ALA A 61 -2.84 9.26 -1.82
CA ALA A 61 -1.61 8.57 -2.22
C ALA A 61 -1.05 9.11 -3.54
N ARG A 62 -1.91 9.35 -4.55
CA ARG A 62 -1.50 9.93 -5.84
C ARG A 62 -0.97 11.35 -5.69
N ARG A 63 -1.62 12.20 -4.89
CA ARG A 63 -1.19 13.59 -4.65
C ARG A 63 0.20 13.65 -4.02
N ALA A 64 0.55 12.65 -3.21
CA ALA A 64 1.84 12.52 -2.57
C ALA A 64 2.87 11.70 -3.39
N ASP A 65 2.55 11.35 -4.65
CA ASP A 65 3.38 10.50 -5.52
C ASP A 65 3.76 9.14 -4.90
N ILE A 66 2.87 8.59 -4.07
CA ILE A 66 3.07 7.29 -3.42
C ILE A 66 2.59 6.17 -4.34
N LYS A 67 3.41 5.14 -4.47
CA LYS A 67 3.09 3.95 -5.27
C LYS A 67 1.84 3.23 -4.77
N CYS A 68 0.82 3.12 -5.62
CA CYS A 68 -0.40 2.36 -5.36
C CYS A 68 -0.38 1.00 -6.07
N LEU A 69 -0.48 -0.10 -5.30
CA LEU A 69 -0.55 -1.46 -5.81
C LEU A 69 -1.97 -2.02 -5.68
N PHE A 70 -2.62 -2.28 -6.82
CA PHE A 70 -3.97 -2.83 -6.85
C PHE A 70 -3.97 -4.36 -7.00
N VAL A 71 -4.58 -5.08 -6.07
CA VAL A 71 -4.55 -6.55 -5.95
C VAL A 71 -5.95 -7.13 -5.80
N GLU A 72 -6.19 -8.40 -6.15
CA GLU A 72 -7.51 -9.05 -5.97
C GLU A 72 -7.74 -9.46 -4.51
N SER A 73 -6.70 -9.92 -3.84
CA SER A 73 -6.72 -10.27 -2.42
C SER A 73 -5.40 -9.93 -1.74
N ILE A 74 -5.49 -9.59 -0.45
CA ILE A 74 -4.35 -9.38 0.44
C ILE A 74 -4.34 -10.53 1.44
N LYS A 75 -3.18 -11.17 1.61
CA LYS A 75 -2.95 -12.14 2.69
C LYS A 75 -1.76 -11.70 3.50
N MET A 76 -1.96 -11.59 4.81
CA MET A 76 -0.88 -11.32 5.75
C MET A 76 -0.26 -12.64 6.21
N SER A 77 1.07 -12.77 6.12
CA SER A 77 1.82 -13.94 6.56
C SER A 77 2.69 -13.61 7.78
N GLY A 78 2.82 -14.55 8.72
CA GLY A 78 3.53 -14.37 10.00
C GLY A 78 2.69 -14.85 11.18
N ASN A 79 3.29 -14.96 12.38
CA ASN A 79 2.65 -15.55 13.56
C ASN A 79 1.32 -14.88 13.92
N ASP A 80 1.22 -13.55 13.75
CA ASP A 80 0.00 -12.78 14.04
C ASP A 80 -0.78 -12.38 12.77
N GLY A 81 -0.22 -12.66 11.58
CA GLY A 81 -0.75 -12.18 10.30
C GLY A 81 -2.16 -12.67 9.99
N ALA A 82 -2.52 -13.87 10.44
CA ALA A 82 -3.81 -14.49 10.14
C ALA A 82 -5.01 -13.80 10.82
N GLN A 83 -4.80 -13.05 11.92
CA GLN A 83 -5.87 -12.42 12.68
C GLN A 83 -6.10 -10.93 12.35
N ILE A 84 -5.27 -10.35 11.48
CA ILE A 84 -5.29 -8.92 11.22
C ILE A 84 -6.42 -8.54 10.25
N LYS A 85 -7.29 -7.63 10.70
CA LYS A 85 -8.37 -7.06 9.90
C LYS A 85 -7.88 -5.85 9.11
N HIS A 86 -7.23 -6.09 7.98
CA HIS A 86 -6.75 -5.02 7.08
C HIS A 86 -7.85 -4.34 6.26
N GLN A 87 -9.08 -4.86 6.23
CA GLN A 87 -10.24 -4.29 5.51
C GLN A 87 -10.02 -4.06 4.00
N GLY A 88 -9.01 -4.69 3.41
CA GLY A 88 -8.64 -4.56 2.01
C GLY A 88 -7.56 -3.51 1.71
N VAL A 89 -7.00 -2.83 2.72
CA VAL A 89 -5.93 -1.85 2.52
C VAL A 89 -4.79 -2.02 3.51
N VAL A 90 -3.57 -1.89 3.01
CA VAL A 90 -2.33 -1.91 3.79
C VAL A 90 -1.40 -0.85 3.22
N ALA A 91 -0.72 -0.08 4.06
CA ALA A 91 0.36 0.80 3.68
C ALA A 91 1.66 0.35 4.35
N ARG A 92 2.77 0.54 3.66
CA ARG A 92 4.11 0.32 4.21
C ARG A 92 4.72 1.65 4.62
N GLY A 93 4.99 1.78 5.90
CA GLY A 93 5.65 2.93 6.49
C GLY A 93 7.18 2.89 6.36
N ALA A 94 7.78 4.03 6.68
CA ALA A 94 9.21 4.22 6.88
C ALA A 94 9.42 4.96 8.22
N ALA A 95 10.51 4.61 8.92
CA ALA A 95 10.83 5.22 10.21
C ALA A 95 11.09 6.74 10.10
N VAL A 96 11.57 7.18 8.93
CA VAL A 96 11.86 8.58 8.61
C VAL A 96 11.12 8.99 7.33
N GLY A 97 10.88 10.29 7.19
CA GLY A 97 10.29 10.84 5.97
C GLY A 97 11.23 10.63 4.78
N LEU A 98 10.69 10.12 3.69
CA LEU A 98 11.38 9.99 2.42
C LEU A 98 11.47 11.35 1.74
N VAL A 99 12.62 11.58 1.13
CA VAL A 99 12.92 12.78 0.35
C VAL A 99 13.37 12.35 -1.05
N SER A 100 13.24 13.24 -2.03
CA SER A 100 13.79 12.97 -3.36
C SER A 100 15.33 12.94 -3.29
N LEU A 101 15.96 12.31 -4.30
CA LEU A 101 17.41 12.32 -4.40
C LEU A 101 17.95 13.75 -4.47
N ASP A 102 17.30 14.63 -5.24
CA ASP A 102 17.70 16.03 -5.37
C ASP A 102 17.65 16.78 -4.04
N GLU A 103 16.58 16.57 -3.24
CA GLU A 103 16.46 17.16 -1.92
C GLU A 103 17.53 16.61 -0.97
N MET A 104 17.80 15.30 -1.02
CA MET A 104 18.87 14.68 -0.25
C MET A 104 20.23 15.30 -0.57
N LEU A 105 20.55 15.46 -1.85
CA LEU A 105 21.82 16.04 -2.30
C LEU A 105 21.99 17.50 -1.86
N SER A 106 20.90 18.28 -1.80
CA SER A 106 20.96 19.68 -1.35
C SER A 106 21.26 19.87 0.15
N LYS A 107 21.21 18.79 0.94
CA LYS A 107 21.49 18.80 2.38
C LYS A 107 22.93 18.39 2.72
N PHE A 108 23.72 18.00 1.71
CA PHE A 108 25.14 17.69 1.79
C PHE A 108 25.97 18.77 1.11
#